data_AF-A0A0E9MFE8-F1
#
_entry.id   AF-A0A0E9MFE8-F1
#
_cell.length_a   1.000
_cell.length_b   1.000
_cell.length_c   1.000
_cell.angle_alpha   90.00
_cell.angle_beta   90.00
_cell.angle_gamma   90.00
#
_symmetry.space_group_name_H-M   'P 1'
#
loop_
_entity.id
_entity.type
_entity.pdbx_description
1 polymer ?
#
loop_
_entity_poly.entity_id
_entity_poly.type
_entity_poly.pdbx_seq_one_letter_code
_entity_poly.pdbx_strand_id
1 'polypeptide(L)'
;MLEVLEDIFHVHVAFLVSHSTLPTLLLEALAMPEGGTELRHRIGKLLEDYEANLALLLHLARKDAIVRPDFDPAVAAKLFVYLIQGLAMRSITWGATETLLHEGRKVWQQYLHGIRA
;
A
#
# COMPACT_ATOMS: atom_id res chain seq x y z
N MET A 1 -13.37 6.11 -8.90
CA MET A 1 -11.97 6.42 -8.50
C MET A 1 -11.59 5.81 -7.16
N LEU A 2 -12.39 5.98 -6.10
CA LEU A 2 -12.15 5.23 -4.84
C LEU A 2 -12.30 3.71 -5.01
N GLU A 3 -13.22 3.25 -5.86
CA GLU A 3 -13.34 1.83 -6.24
C GLU A 3 -12.06 1.27 -6.86
N VAL A 4 -11.38 2.05 -7.71
CA VAL A 4 -10.09 1.64 -8.30
C VAL A 4 -9.01 1.50 -7.22
N LEU A 5 -8.99 2.41 -6.24
CA LEU A 5 -8.06 2.31 -5.10
C LEU A 5 -8.38 1.10 -4.21
N GLU A 6 -9.67 0.80 -4.03
CA GLU A 6 -10.14 -0.39 -3.30
C GLU A 6 -9.70 -1.68 -3.99
N ASP A 7 -9.89 -1.77 -5.30
CA ASP A 7 -9.48 -2.91 -6.10
C ASP A 7 -7.97 -3.09 -6.05
N ILE A 8 -7.20 -2.01 -6.23
CA ILE A 8 -5.74 -2.03 -6.10
C ILE A 8 -5.33 -2.56 -4.72
N PHE A 9 -5.95 -2.06 -3.65
CA PHE A 9 -5.64 -2.48 -2.28
C PHE A 9 -5.90 -3.98 -2.10
N HIS A 10 -7.10 -4.45 -2.47
CA HIS A 10 -7.48 -5.85 -2.32
C HIS A 10 -6.64 -6.79 -3.19
N VAL A 11 -6.27 -6.39 -4.41
CA VAL A 11 -5.36 -7.15 -5.27
C VAL A 11 -4.00 -7.30 -4.61
N HIS A 12 -3.45 -6.24 -4.02
CA HIS A 12 -2.16 -6.33 -3.32
C HIS A 12 -2.25 -7.23 -2.09
N VAL A 13 -3.31 -7.10 -1.28
CA VAL A 13 -3.49 -7.98 -0.10
C VAL A 13 -3.69 -9.45 -0.52
N ALA A 14 -4.43 -9.71 -1.58
CA ALA A 14 -4.59 -11.05 -2.14
C ALA A 14 -3.26 -11.62 -2.66
N PHE A 15 -2.46 -10.78 -3.34
CA PHE A 15 -1.14 -11.14 -3.82
C PHE A 15 -0.20 -11.58 -2.69
N LEU A 16 -0.27 -10.93 -1.52
CA LEU A 16 0.48 -11.34 -0.32
C LEU A 16 0.09 -12.75 0.16
N VAL A 17 -1.20 -13.08 0.11
CA VAL A 17 -1.70 -14.42 0.48
C VAL A 17 -1.26 -15.48 -0.51
N SER A 18 -1.27 -15.15 -1.82
CA SER A 18 -0.83 -16.07 -2.87
C SER A 18 0.69 -16.27 -2.91
N HIS A 19 1.48 -15.34 -2.36
CA HIS A 19 2.94 -15.35 -2.44
C HIS A 19 3.60 -15.04 -1.09
N SER A 20 3.50 -15.97 -0.15
CA SER A 20 3.96 -15.78 1.23
C SER A 20 5.46 -15.46 1.39
N THR A 21 6.32 -15.81 0.43
CA THR A 21 7.76 -15.53 0.47
C THR A 21 8.12 -14.11 0.04
N LEU A 22 7.27 -13.46 -0.77
CA LEU A 22 7.59 -12.15 -1.35
C LEU A 22 7.80 -11.02 -0.32
N PRO A 23 6.99 -10.91 0.74
CA PRO A 23 7.21 -9.91 1.80
C PRO A 23 8.61 -9.97 2.39
N THR A 24 9.10 -11.16 2.72
CA THR A 24 10.43 -11.37 3.28
C THR A 24 11.52 -10.96 2.30
N LEU A 25 11.41 -11.37 1.03
CA LEU A 25 12.38 -11.00 -0.01
C LEU A 25 12.45 -9.48 -0.23
N LEU A 26 11.31 -8.79 -0.25
CA LEU A 26 11.26 -7.34 -0.38
C LEU A 26 11.86 -6.64 0.85
N LEU A 27 11.57 -7.13 2.06
CA LEU A 27 12.14 -6.60 3.29
C LEU A 27 13.67 -6.76 3.33
N GLU A 28 14.18 -7.94 2.98
CA GLU A 28 15.62 -8.20 2.89
C GLU A 28 16.30 -7.27 1.89
N ALA A 29 15.70 -7.08 0.71
CA ALA A 29 16.24 -6.18 -0.31
C ALA A 29 16.24 -4.72 0.14
N LEU A 30 15.21 -4.27 0.87
CA LEU A 30 15.12 -2.91 1.40
C LEU A 30 16.03 -2.66 2.61
N ALA A 31 16.30 -3.70 3.41
CA ALA A 31 17.21 -3.64 4.57
C ALA A 31 18.70 -3.57 4.18
N MET A 32 19.03 -3.73 2.89
CA MET A 32 20.40 -3.55 2.40
C MET A 32 20.89 -2.11 2.66
N PRO A 33 22.20 -1.89 2.93
CA PRO A 33 22.74 -0.58 3.26
C PRO A 33 22.47 0.50 2.20
N GLU A 34 22.50 1.76 2.63
CA GLU A 34 22.52 2.94 1.77
C GLU A 34 23.80 2.91 0.91
N GLY A 35 23.68 2.50 -0.36
CA GLY A 35 24.80 2.10 -1.23
C GLY A 35 24.74 0.65 -1.73
N GLY A 36 23.69 -0.08 -1.35
CA GLY A 36 23.46 -1.50 -1.66
C GLY A 36 23.23 -1.81 -3.14
N THR A 37 22.89 -3.07 -3.38
CA THR A 37 22.78 -3.67 -4.72
C THR A 37 21.75 -2.98 -5.62
N GLU A 38 21.93 -3.12 -6.93
CA GLU A 38 21.01 -2.61 -7.98
C GLU A 38 19.53 -2.92 -7.70
N LEU A 39 19.26 -4.06 -7.05
CA LEU A 39 17.93 -4.50 -6.63
C LEU A 39 17.26 -3.54 -5.65
N ARG A 40 17.97 -3.06 -4.61
CA ARG A 40 17.41 -2.11 -3.63
C ARG A 40 16.97 -0.82 -4.31
N HIS A 41 17.81 -0.28 -5.20
CA HIS A 41 17.50 0.95 -5.93
C HIS A 41 16.28 0.77 -6.84
N ARG A 42 16.19 -0.36 -7.54
CA ARG A 42 15.05 -0.69 -8.40
C ARG A 42 13.75 -0.80 -7.59
N ILE A 43 13.78 -1.46 -6.42
CA ILE A 43 12.60 -1.57 -5.55
C ILE A 43 12.20 -0.20 -4.98
N GLY A 44 13.17 0.60 -4.51
CA GLY A 44 12.91 1.94 -4.02
C GLY A 44 12.23 2.82 -5.06
N LYS A 45 12.77 2.86 -6.28
CA LYS A 45 12.18 3.61 -7.39
C LYS A 45 10.78 3.11 -7.76
N LEU A 46 10.57 1.79 -7.77
CA LEU A 46 9.24 1.21 -8.02
C LEU A 46 8.21 1.68 -6.99
N LEU A 47 8.59 1.76 -5.71
CA LEU A 47 7.72 2.26 -4.64
C LEU A 47 7.46 3.76 -4.78
N GLU A 48 8.48 4.56 -5.10
CA GLU A 48 8.33 6.01 -5.34
C GLU A 48 7.39 6.30 -6.52
N ASP A 49 7.57 5.60 -7.65
CA ASP A 49 6.71 5.74 -8.82
C ASP A 49 5.27 5.31 -8.51
N TYR A 50 5.10 4.25 -7.70
CA TYR A 50 3.80 3.79 -7.26
C TYR A 50 3.09 4.80 -6.33
N GLU A 51 3.80 5.36 -5.35
CA GLU A 51 3.28 6.42 -4.48
C GLU A 51 2.86 7.65 -5.30
N ALA A 52 3.64 8.05 -6.30
CA ALA A 52 3.31 9.17 -7.18
C ALA A 52 2.01 8.92 -7.97
N ASN A 53 1.83 7.71 -8.50
CA ASN A 53 0.61 7.33 -9.21
C ASN A 53 -0.62 7.34 -8.29
N LEU A 54 -0.50 6.82 -7.06
CA LEU A 54 -1.57 6.87 -6.07
C LEU A 54 -1.91 8.32 -5.69
N ALA A 55 -0.90 9.16 -5.49
CA ALA A 55 -1.08 10.57 -5.16
C ALA A 55 -1.84 11.32 -6.26
N LEU A 56 -1.60 10.99 -7.53
CA LEU A 56 -2.34 11.54 -8.67
C LEU A 56 -3.83 11.15 -8.62
N LEU A 57 -4.14 9.87 -8.38
CA LEU A 57 -5.53 9.41 -8.25
C LEU A 57 -6.24 10.10 -7.08
N LEU A 58 -5.57 10.24 -5.94
CA LEU A 58 -6.13 10.90 -4.77
C LEU A 58 -6.28 12.41 -4.96
N HIS A 59 -5.38 13.05 -5.72
CA HIS A 59 -5.49 14.45 -6.10
C HIS A 59 -6.72 14.69 -6.99
N LEU A 60 -6.95 13.83 -7.97
CA LEU A 60 -8.14 13.88 -8.81
C LEU A 60 -9.41 13.68 -7.97
N ALA A 61 -9.41 12.73 -7.03
CA ALA A 61 -10.56 12.51 -6.15
C ALA A 61 -10.87 13.73 -5.27
N ARG A 62 -9.84 14.46 -4.85
CA ARG A 62 -10.01 15.69 -4.08
C ARG A 62 -10.59 16.82 -4.94
N LYS A 63 -10.15 16.93 -6.20
CA LYS A 63 -10.71 17.90 -7.15
C LYS A 63 -12.20 17.66 -7.40
N ASP A 64 -12.62 16.40 -7.41
CA ASP A 64 -14.01 15.99 -7.60
C ASP A 64 -14.83 15.99 -6.30
N ALA A 65 -14.27 16.49 -5.19
CA ALA A 65 -14.90 16.51 -3.85
C ALA A 65 -15.34 15.12 -3.33
N ILE A 66 -14.70 14.05 -3.81
CA ILE A 66 -14.94 12.67 -3.37
C ILE A 66 -14.23 12.38 -2.02
N VAL A 67 -13.13 13.08 -1.77
CA VAL A 67 -12.37 13.04 -0.50
C VAL A 67 -12.35 14.42 0.14
N ARG A 68 -12.12 14.47 1.45
CA ARG A 68 -12.11 15.71 2.25
C ARG A 68 -11.09 16.74 1.70
N PRO A 69 -11.40 18.04 1.75
CA PRO A 69 -10.60 19.08 1.08
C PRO A 69 -9.25 19.37 1.77
N ASP A 70 -9.15 19.11 3.07
CA ASP A 70 -7.97 19.38 3.91
C ASP A 70 -6.97 18.21 3.98
N PHE A 71 -7.18 17.18 3.17
CA PHE A 71 -6.30 16.02 3.08
C PHE A 71 -5.18 16.22 2.05
N ASP A 72 -3.98 15.72 2.37
CA ASP A 72 -2.79 15.76 1.51
C ASP A 72 -2.67 14.46 0.69
N PRO A 73 -2.87 14.50 -0.64
CA PRO A 73 -2.79 13.32 -1.52
C PRO A 73 -1.44 12.60 -1.53
N ALA A 74 -0.34 13.29 -1.24
CA ALA A 74 0.98 12.66 -1.20
C ALA A 74 1.17 11.85 0.09
N VAL A 75 0.76 12.43 1.23
CA VAL A 75 0.80 11.73 2.53
C VAL A 75 -0.17 10.54 2.53
N ALA A 76 -1.33 10.72 1.93
CA ALA A 76 -2.33 9.69 1.69
C ALA A 76 -1.80 8.45 0.97
N ALA A 77 -1.09 8.67 -0.14
CA ALA A 77 -0.50 7.62 -0.94
C ALA A 77 0.53 6.83 -0.13
N LYS A 78 1.37 7.51 0.65
CA LYS A 78 2.32 6.87 1.57
C LYS A 78 1.61 6.03 2.61
N LEU A 79 0.57 6.56 3.26
CA LEU A 79 -0.23 5.81 4.22
C LEU A 79 -0.85 4.56 3.59
N PHE A 80 -1.39 4.66 2.38
CA PHE A 80 -1.91 3.51 1.64
C PHE A 80 -0.85 2.42 1.47
N VAL A 81 0.37 2.79 1.04
CA VAL A 81 1.50 1.85 0.89
C VAL A 81 1.90 1.25 2.25
N TYR A 82 1.96 2.07 3.30
CA TYR A 82 2.30 1.60 4.65
C TYR A 82 1.29 0.61 5.22
N LEU A 83 0.00 0.76 4.90
CA LEU A 83 -1.03 -0.20 5.30
C LEU A 83 -0.80 -1.57 4.67
N ILE A 84 -0.46 -1.60 3.37
CA ILE A 84 -0.12 -2.85 2.66
C ILE A 84 1.15 -3.46 3.25
N GLN A 85 2.19 -2.66 3.48
CA GLN A 85 3.44 -3.12 4.09
C GLN A 85 3.23 -3.65 5.52
N GLY A 86 2.39 -2.98 6.31
CA GLY A 86 2.00 -3.43 7.64
C GLY A 86 1.34 -4.81 7.60
N LEU A 87 0.38 -5.01 6.68
CA LEU A 87 -0.25 -6.32 6.45
C LEU A 87 0.76 -7.37 5.97
N ALA A 88 1.73 -6.99 5.13
CA ALA A 88 2.81 -7.87 4.71
C ALA A 88 3.72 -8.28 5.88
N MET A 89 4.05 -7.36 6.80
CA MET A 89 4.79 -7.70 8.02
C MET A 89 3.98 -8.64 8.93
N ARG A 90 2.66 -8.46 9.00
CA ARG A 90 1.78 -9.39 9.72
C ARG A 90 1.80 -10.77 9.10
N SER A 91 1.79 -10.88 7.77
CA SER A 91 1.83 -12.17 7.09
C SER A 91 3.14 -12.91 7.30
N ILE A 92 4.27 -12.20 7.44
CA ILE A 92 5.56 -12.81 7.83
C ILE A 92 5.47 -13.41 9.24
N THR A 93 4.85 -12.68 10.18
CA THR A 93 4.84 -13.04 11.60
C THR A 93 3.83 -14.14 11.94
N TRP A 94 2.64 -14.10 11.33
CA TRP A 94 1.51 -14.97 11.65
C TRP A 94 1.07 -15.88 10.49
N GLY A 95 1.76 -15.82 9.35
CA GLY A 95 1.40 -16.54 8.13
C GLY A 95 0.38 -15.80 7.27
N ALA A 96 0.43 -16.02 5.96
CA ALA A 96 -0.52 -15.46 5.01
C ALA A 96 -1.76 -16.38 4.89
N THR A 97 -2.86 -15.99 5.53
CA THR A 97 -4.09 -16.79 5.62
C THR A 97 -5.30 -15.99 5.15
N GLU A 98 -6.46 -16.64 5.02
CA GLU A 98 -7.73 -15.95 4.74
C GLU A 98 -8.06 -14.86 5.78
N THR A 99 -7.56 -15.00 7.02
CA THR A 99 -7.69 -13.98 8.07
C THR A 99 -7.04 -12.65 7.65
N LEU A 100 -5.94 -12.70 6.90
CA LEU A 100 -5.27 -11.49 6.39
C LEU A 100 -6.12 -10.75 5.36
N LEU A 101 -6.87 -11.46 4.51
CA LEU A 101 -7.81 -10.84 3.57
C LEU A 101 -8.92 -10.09 4.33
N HIS A 102 -9.41 -10.69 5.42
CA HIS A 102 -10.43 -10.07 6.27
C HIS A 102 -9.89 -8.85 7.03
N GLU A 103 -8.67 -8.92 7.55
CA GLU A 103 -7.97 -7.78 8.16
C GLU A 103 -7.75 -6.67 7.13
N GLY A 104 -7.30 -7.02 5.93
CA GLY A 104 -7.12 -6.07 4.83
C GLY A 104 -8.39 -5.30 4.51
N ARG A 105 -9.54 -5.99 4.41
CA ARG A 105 -10.84 -5.30 4.23
C ARG A 105 -11.11 -4.30 5.34
N LYS A 106 -10.87 -4.65 6.61
CA LYS A 106 -11.08 -3.73 7.74
C LYS A 106 -10.13 -2.53 7.68
N VAL A 107 -8.86 -2.76 7.36
CA VAL A 107 -7.86 -1.71 7.20
C VAL A 107 -8.25 -0.74 6.08
N TRP A 108 -8.70 -1.26 4.94
CA TRP A 108 -9.21 -0.44 3.84
C TRP A 108 -10.39 0.43 4.29
N GLN A 109 -11.38 -0.15 4.98
CA GLN A 109 -12.54 0.61 5.45
C GLN A 109 -12.14 1.74 6.41
N GLN A 110 -11.14 1.54 7.27
CA GLN A 110 -10.62 2.59 8.15
C GLN A 110 -9.90 3.69 7.37
N TYR A 111 -9.05 3.32 6.41
CA TYR A 111 -8.40 4.28 5.52
C TYR A 111 -9.44 5.12 4.76
N LEU A 112 -10.43 4.45 4.16
CA LEU A 112 -11.51 5.07 3.40
C LEU A 112 -12.34 6.04 4.27
N HIS A 113 -12.67 5.63 5.49
CA HIS A 113 -13.37 6.50 6.44
C HIS A 113 -12.56 7.74 6.81
N GLY A 114 -11.23 7.62 6.94
CA GLY A 114 -10.36 8.76 7.27
C GLY A 114 -10.23 9.81 6.16
N ILE A 115 -10.51 9.44 4.90
CA ILE A 115 -10.28 10.30 3.73
C ILE A 115 -11.57 10.77 3.04
N ARG A 116 -12.70 10.09 3.22
CA ARG A 116 -13.97 10.50 2.63
C ARG A 116 -14.44 11.85 3.18
N ALA A 117 -15.11 12.61 2.32
CA ALA A 117 -15.76 13.88 2.66
C ALA A 117 -17.04 13.66 3.47
#